data_AF-A0A4Q9KH21-F1
#
_entry.id   AF-A0A4Q9KH21-F1
#
_cell.length_a   1.000
_cell.length_b   1.000
_cell.length_c   1.000
_cell.angle_alpha   90.00
_cell.angle_beta   90.00
_cell.angle_gamma   90.00
#
_symmetry.space_group_name_H-M   'P 1'
#
loop_
_entity.id
_entity.type
_entity.pdbx_description
1 polymer ?
#
loop_
_entity_poly.entity_id
_entity_poly.type
_entity_poly.pdbx_seq_one_letter_code
_entity_poly.pdbx_strand_id
1 'polypeptide(L)' 'MPSRPSDAPHAPHRVDAVLDEFYALRTPSGDPVLDAIATAIFVEDAFGVTLSDAEIDPAHLAGRNAVRNLVTRHLA' A
#
# COMPACT_ATOMS: atom_id res chain seq x y z
N MET A 1 -9.16 -26.31 -21.56
CA MET A 1 -8.68 -24.97 -21.17
C MET A 1 -9.86 -24.23 -20.57
N PRO A 2 -10.01 -24.10 -19.24
CA PRO A 2 -11.06 -23.26 -18.70
C PRO A 2 -10.60 -21.80 -18.78
N SER A 3 -11.43 -20.98 -19.45
CA SER A 3 -11.29 -19.54 -19.54
C SER A 3 -11.19 -18.93 -18.15
N ARG A 4 -10.12 -18.18 -17.90
CA ARG A 4 -9.96 -17.37 -16.68
C ARG A 4 -11.09 -16.33 -16.67
N PRO A 5 -11.92 -16.24 -15.61
CA PRO A 5 -12.99 -15.26 -15.59
C PRO A 5 -12.38 -13.85 -15.67
N SER A 6 -12.79 -13.15 -16.72
CA SER A 6 -12.52 -11.76 -16.99
C SER A 6 -13.42 -10.92 -16.08
N ASP A 7 -13.04 -10.78 -14.81
CA ASP A 7 -13.68 -9.86 -13.89
C ASP A 7 -12.69 -9.51 -12.78
N ALA A 8 -11.79 -8.56 -13.06
CA ALA A 8 -11.06 -7.90 -11.99
C ALA A 8 -11.99 -6.79 -11.47
N PRO A 9 -12.60 -6.93 -10.28
CA PRO A 9 -13.33 -5.83 -9.69
C PRO A 9 -12.32 -4.73 -9.39
N HIS A 10 -12.28 -3.73 -10.28
CA HIS A 10 -11.79 -2.36 -10.12
C HIS A 10 -10.66 -2.23 -9.10
N ALA A 11 -9.42 -2.15 -9.59
CA ALA A 11 -8.19 -1.88 -8.83
C ALA A 11 -8.35 -1.05 -7.52
N PRO A 12 -9.11 0.07 -7.47
CA PRO A 12 -9.33 0.82 -6.24
C PRO A 12 -9.99 0.04 -5.08
N HIS A 13 -10.95 -0.85 -5.35
CA HIS A 13 -11.58 -1.67 -4.29
C HIS A 13 -10.60 -2.69 -3.68
N ARG A 14 -9.62 -3.14 -4.46
CA ARG A 14 -8.57 -4.04 -3.98
C ARG A 14 -7.54 -3.31 -3.10
N VAL A 15 -7.18 -2.08 -3.44
CA VAL A 15 -6.26 -1.26 -2.63
C VAL A 15 -6.82 -1.03 -1.23
N ASP A 16 -8.10 -0.65 -1.13
CA ASP A 16 -8.74 -0.38 0.15
C ASP A 16 -8.79 -1.62 1.05
N ALA A 17 -9.17 -2.78 0.52
CA ALA A 17 -9.22 -4.03 1.30
C ALA A 17 -7.85 -4.48 1.82
N VAL A 18 -6.81 -4.40 0.98
CA VAL A 18 -5.44 -4.78 1.34
C VAL A 18 -4.86 -3.85 2.41
N LEU A 19 -5.14 -2.54 2.31
CA LEU A 19 -4.71 -1.58 3.33
C LEU A 19 -5.45 -1.78 4.64
N ASP A 20 -6.76 -2.06 4.62
CA ASP A 20 -7.53 -2.33 5.84
C ASP A 20 -6.96 -3.53 6.61
N GLU A 21 -6.62 -4.61 5.91
CA GLU A 21 -5.98 -5.78 6.50
C GLU A 21 -4.61 -5.45 7.10
N PHE A 22 -3.75 -4.75 6.35
CA PHE A 22 -2.43 -4.32 6.84
C PHE A 22 -2.52 -3.48 8.12
N TYR A 23 -3.39 -2.47 8.14
CA TYR A 23 -3.54 -1.59 9.30
C TYR A 23 -4.21 -2.29 10.49
N ALA A 24 -5.03 -3.31 10.26
CA ALA A 24 -5.63 -4.11 11.33
C ALA A 24 -4.62 -5.06 12.00
N LEU A 25 -3.66 -5.59 11.23
CA LEU A 25 -2.68 -6.57 11.71
C LEU A 25 -1.37 -5.93 12.18
N ARG A 26 -1.05 -4.72 11.74
CA ARG A 26 0.23 -4.10 12.08
C ARG A 26 0.32 -3.75 13.57
N THR A 27 1.48 -3.97 14.14
CA THR A 27 1.88 -3.40 15.44
C THR A 27 2.92 -2.31 15.18
N PRO A 28 2.64 -1.03 15.48
CA PRO A 28 3.62 0.04 15.31
C PRO A 28 4.88 -0.23 16.13
N SER A 29 6.04 0.01 15.55
CA SER A 29 7.33 -0.12 16.26
C SER A 29 7.55 1.02 17.25
N GLY A 30 6.86 2.16 17.05
CA GLY A 30 7.04 3.39 17.82
C GLY A 30 8.12 4.31 17.24
N ASP A 31 8.89 3.83 16.25
CA ASP A 31 9.81 4.65 15.47
C ASP A 31 9.14 5.02 14.12
N PRO A 32 8.92 6.31 13.84
CA PRO A 32 8.22 6.74 12.63
C PRO A 32 8.97 6.41 11.34
N VAL A 33 10.30 6.33 11.38
CA VAL A 33 11.13 5.97 10.23
C VAL A 33 11.04 4.47 9.95
N LEU A 34 11.13 3.63 10.99
CA LEU A 34 10.97 2.18 10.81
C LEU A 34 9.56 1.81 10.35
N ASP A 35 8.54 2.47 10.89
CA ASP A 35 7.15 2.28 10.47
C ASP A 35 6.92 2.71 9.01
N ALA A 36 7.60 3.78 8.57
CA ALA A 36 7.59 4.22 7.17
C ALA A 36 8.25 3.19 6.25
N ILE A 37 9.44 2.68 6.60
CA ILE A 37 10.15 1.65 5.83
C ILE A 37 9.30 0.37 5.74
N ALA A 38 8.74 -0.10 6.86
CA ALA A 38 7.89 -1.28 6.87
C ALA A 38 6.65 -1.11 5.98
N THR A 39 6.04 0.08 6.01
CA THR A 39 4.90 0.43 5.15
C THR A 39 5.30 0.48 3.67
N ALA A 40 6.48 1.05 3.35
CA ALA A 40 6.99 1.10 1.99
C ALA A 40 7.23 -0.31 1.42
N ILE A 41 7.93 -1.17 2.16
CA ILE A 41 8.17 -2.57 1.76
C ILE A 41 6.86 -3.29 1.48
N PHE A 42 5.87 -3.15 2.36
CA PHE A 42 4.56 -3.76 2.16
C PHE A 42 3.86 -3.24 0.89
N VAL A 43 3.88 -1.93 0.67
CA VAL A 43 3.23 -1.30 -0.48
C VAL A 43 3.87 -1.75 -1.80
N GLU A 44 5.20 -1.75 -1.86
CA GLU A 44 5.94 -2.19 -3.04
C GLU A 44 5.66 -3.66 -3.38
N ASP A 45 5.68 -4.54 -2.37
CA ASP A 45 5.42 -5.98 -2.55
C ASP A 45 3.95 -6.27 -2.90
N ALA A 46 3.00 -5.69 -2.17
CA ALA A 46 1.58 -6.00 -2.33
C ALA A 46 0.97 -5.43 -3.62
N PHE A 47 1.47 -4.29 -4.09
CA PHE A 47 0.92 -3.59 -5.26
C PHE A 47 1.86 -3.60 -6.47
N GLY A 48 3.09 -4.11 -6.35
CA GLY A 48 4.06 -4.16 -7.45
C GLY A 48 4.52 -2.79 -7.93
N VAL A 49 4.55 -1.81 -7.01
CA VAL A 49 5.00 -0.43 -7.27
C VAL A 49 6.44 -0.26 -6.78
N THR A 50 7.11 0.81 -7.21
CA THR A 50 8.42 1.18 -6.69
C THR A 50 8.36 2.62 -6.20
N LEU A 51 8.65 2.82 -4.92
CA LEU A 51 8.65 4.14 -4.29
C LEU A 51 10.05 4.75 -4.38
N SER A 52 10.11 6.06 -4.57
CA SER A 52 11.35 6.81 -4.43
C SER A 52 11.70 7.07 -2.97
N ASP A 53 12.97 7.31 -2.66
CA ASP A 53 13.41 7.67 -1.30
C ASP A 53 12.64 8.87 -0.72
N ALA A 54 12.27 9.84 -1.57
CA ALA A 54 11.47 10.99 -1.17
C ALA A 54 10.02 10.62 -0.81
N GLU A 55 9.48 9.52 -1.35
CA GLU A 55 8.15 9.01 -1.00
C GLU A 55 8.19 8.10 0.23
N ILE A 56 9.35 7.53 0.56
CA ILE A 56 9.63 6.77 1.79
C ILE A 56 9.97 7.76 2.93
N ASP A 57 9.07 8.73 3.13
CA ASP A 57 9.13 9.68 4.24
C ASP A 57 7.96 9.41 5.21
N PRO A 58 8.20 9.43 6.53
CA PRO A 58 7.13 9.24 7.52
C PRO A 58 5.93 10.17 7.34
N ALA A 59 6.14 11.40 6.88
CA ALA A 59 5.07 12.37 6.60
C ALA A 59 4.22 11.96 5.39
N HIS A 60 4.79 11.26 4.41
CA HIS A 60 4.08 10.76 3.23
C HIS A 60 3.38 9.41 3.46
N LEU A 61 3.85 8.65 4.46
CA LEU A 61 3.30 7.35 4.85
C LEU A 61 2.50 7.41 6.17
N ALA A 62 2.17 8.61 6.64
CA ALA A 62 1.43 8.85 7.87
C ALA A 62 -0.05 8.41 7.74
N GLY A 63 -0.27 7.12 7.95
CA GLY A 63 -1.60 6.53 8.08
C GLY A 63 -2.25 6.14 6.75
N ARG A 64 -3.37 5.44 6.89
CA ARG A 64 -4.04 4.71 5.79
C ARG A 64 -4.35 5.56 4.57
N ASN A 65 -4.89 6.76 4.76
CA ASN A 65 -5.31 7.62 3.65
C ASN A 65 -4.13 8.17 2.85
N ALA A 66 -3.01 8.47 3.51
CA ALA A 66 -1.80 8.94 2.85
C ALA A 66 -1.24 7.83 1.94
N VAL A 67 -1.15 6.61 2.48
CA VAL A 67 -0.71 5.42 1.73
C VAL A 67 -1.64 5.12 0.56
N ARG A 68 -2.97 5.15 0.75
CA ARG A 68 -3.96 4.95 -0.32
C ARG A 68 -3.76 5.93 -1.47
N ASN A 69 -3.57 7.21 -1.16
CA ASN A 69 -3.36 8.25 -2.16
C ASN A 69 -2.01 8.08 -2.89
N LEU A 70 -0.98 7.62 -2.19
CA LEU A 70 0.30 7.28 -2.80
C LEU A 70 0.15 6.12 -3.79
N VAL A 71 -0.40 4.98 -3.35
CA VAL A 71 -0.60 3.79 -4.19
C VAL A 71 -1.47 4.10 -5.40
N THR A 72 -2.57 4.82 -5.21
CA THR A 72 -3.48 5.18 -6.32
C THR A 72 -2.78 6.01 -7.40
N ARG A 73 -1.80 6.86 -7.05
CA ARG A 73 -1.02 7.63 -8.02
C ARG A 73 -0.08 6.77 -8.86
N HIS A 74 0.46 5.69 -8.29
CA HIS A 74 1.36 4.75 -8.99
C HIS A 74 0.61 3.74 -9.86
N LEU A 75 -0.68 3.51 -9.58
CA LEU A 75 -1.53 2.58 -10.34
C LEU A 75 -2.38 3.26 -11.43
N ALA A 76 -2.34 4.58 -11.52
CA ALA A 76 -3.04 5.38 -12.53
C ALA A 76 -2.21 5.51 -13.82
#